data_AF-A0A158HEQ4-F1
#
_entry.id   AF-A0A158HEQ4-F1
#
_cell.length_a   1.000
_cell.length_b   1.000
_cell.length_c   1.000
_cell.angle_alpha   90.00
_cell.angle_beta   90.00
_cell.angle_gamma   90.00
#
_symmetry.space_group_name_H-M   'P 1'
#
loop_
_entity.id
_entity.type
_entity.pdbx_description
1 polymer ?
#
loop_
_entity_poly.entity_id
_entity_poly.type
_entity_poly.pdbx_seq_one_letter_code
_entity_poly.pdbx_strand_id
1 'polypeptide(L)'
;MKLTVKAVRSSEAAHILRRALGPVRAWEKALDEMRRDEEAHYLGLRIEPYGRQRDQTGCARPVYLLDNVLEFVRQAREAALHPTNPGHVQIFEVEIDTAIVCPWRFITLKTKRPHAVH
;
A
#
# COMPACT_ATOMS: atom_id res chain seq x y z
N MET A 1 6.32 -11.47 -35.79
CA MET A 1 5.20 -10.51 -35.67
C MET A 1 5.48 -9.62 -34.47
N LYS A 2 5.50 -8.29 -34.62
CA LYS A 2 5.75 -7.35 -33.51
C LYS A 2 4.41 -6.78 -33.04
N LEU A 3 4.13 -6.87 -31.74
CA LEU A 3 2.95 -6.29 -31.11
C LEU A 3 3.35 -5.02 -30.36
N THR A 4 2.58 -3.95 -30.54
CA THR A 4 2.76 -2.69 -29.81
C THR A 4 1.79 -2.68 -28.63
N VAL A 5 2.32 -2.66 -27.41
CA VAL A 5 1.54 -2.62 -26.16
C VAL A 5 1.83 -1.33 -25.40
N LYS A 6 0.83 -0.81 -24.67
CA LYS A 6 0.99 0.38 -23.84
C LYS A 6 1.66 0.03 -22.52
N ALA A 7 2.60 0.85 -22.09
CA ALA A 7 3.32 0.66 -20.84
C ALA A 7 3.50 1.98 -20.10
N VAL A 8 3.65 1.90 -18.79
CA VAL A 8 3.74 3.05 -17.88
C VAL A 8 4.92 2.91 -16.94
N ARG A 9 5.48 4.04 -16.51
CA ARG A 9 6.53 4.07 -15.48
C ARG A 9 5.93 3.80 -14.10
N SER A 10 6.77 3.43 -13.15
CA SER A 10 6.34 3.15 -11.77
C SER A 10 5.54 4.29 -11.10
N SER A 11 5.92 5.56 -11.31
CA SER A 11 5.17 6.70 -10.77
C SER A 11 3.75 6.79 -11.34
N GLU A 12 3.59 6.54 -12.63
CA GLU A 12 2.30 6.53 -13.31
C GLU A 12 1.46 5.32 -12.88
N ALA A 13 2.07 4.15 -12.74
CA ALA A 13 1.40 2.97 -12.19
C ALA A 13 0.89 3.25 -10.77
N ALA A 14 1.72 3.83 -9.90
CA ALA A 14 1.34 4.21 -8.55
C ALA A 14 0.20 5.25 -8.53
N HIS A 15 0.21 6.22 -9.45
CA HIS A 15 -0.87 7.19 -9.59
C HIS A 15 -2.19 6.52 -9.99
N ILE A 16 -2.17 5.60 -10.96
CA ILE A 16 -3.34 4.82 -11.38
C ILE A 16 -3.88 4.01 -10.20
N LEU A 17 -3.02 3.29 -9.47
CA LEU A 17 -3.42 2.49 -8.30
C LEU A 17 -4.03 3.37 -7.21
N ARG A 18 -3.41 4.50 -6.89
CA ARG A 18 -3.94 5.46 -5.91
C ARG A 18 -5.31 6.00 -6.31
N ARG A 19 -5.50 6.33 -7.59
CA ARG A 19 -6.77 6.85 -8.10
C ARG A 19 -7.86 5.78 -8.10
N ALA A 20 -7.52 4.52 -8.37
CA ALA A 20 -8.50 3.45 -8.55
C ALA A 20 -8.84 2.69 -7.25
N LEU A 21 -7.87 2.50 -6.36
CA LEU A 21 -7.97 1.74 -5.10
C LEU A 21 -7.94 2.65 -3.86
N GLY A 22 -7.68 3.94 -4.04
CA GLY A 22 -7.57 4.92 -2.96
C GLY A 22 -6.18 4.99 -2.34
N PRO A 23 -5.98 5.90 -1.37
CA PRO A 23 -4.70 6.14 -0.70
C PRO A 23 -4.46 5.13 0.45
N VAL A 24 -4.87 3.87 0.28
CA VAL A 24 -4.76 2.81 1.31
C VAL A 24 -3.29 2.48 1.62
N ARG A 25 -2.39 2.69 0.65
CA ARG A 25 -0.95 2.55 0.82
C ARG A 25 -0.19 3.66 0.09
N ALA A 26 1.06 3.85 0.48
CA ALA A 26 2.03 4.59 -0.32
C ALA A 26 2.41 3.75 -1.55
N TRP A 27 1.59 3.79 -2.59
CA TRP A 27 1.70 2.89 -3.75
C TRP A 27 3.07 2.88 -4.44
N GLU A 28 3.80 3.99 -4.47
CA GLU A 28 5.18 4.00 -4.98
C GLU A 28 6.12 3.11 -4.15
N LYS A 29 6.03 3.19 -2.81
CA LYS A 29 6.78 2.31 -1.91
C LYS A 29 6.29 0.87 -2.02
N ALA A 30 4.97 0.66 -2.10
CA ALA A 30 4.41 -0.68 -2.22
C ALA A 30 4.89 -1.38 -3.50
N LEU A 31 4.95 -0.68 -4.63
CA LEU A 31 5.51 -1.22 -5.88
C LEU A 31 7.01 -1.51 -5.77
N ASP A 32 7.75 -0.69 -5.02
CA ASP A 32 9.18 -0.92 -4.76
C ASP A 32 9.41 -2.13 -3.84
N GLU A 33 8.57 -2.29 -2.81
CA GLU A 33 8.54 -3.45 -1.91
C GLU A 33 8.19 -4.72 -2.66
N MET A 34 7.10 -4.75 -3.42
CA MET A 34 6.68 -5.87 -4.29
C MET A 34 7.76 -6.30 -5.29
N ARG A 35 8.70 -5.42 -5.64
CA ARG A 35 9.81 -5.74 -6.54
C ARG A 35 11.01 -6.34 -5.83
N ARG A 36 11.21 -6.02 -4.54
CA ARG A 36 12.37 -6.46 -3.74
C ARG A 36 12.07 -7.66 -2.86
N ASP A 37 10.83 -7.75 -2.38
CA ASP A 37 10.36 -8.74 -1.43
C ASP A 37 9.28 -9.57 -2.12
N GLU A 38 9.49 -10.88 -2.15
CA GLU A 38 8.54 -11.79 -2.81
C GLU A 38 7.24 -11.94 -2.04
N GLU A 39 7.29 -11.74 -0.72
CA GLU A 39 6.16 -11.84 0.22
C GLU A 39 5.34 -10.54 0.27
N ALA A 40 5.79 -9.48 -0.39
CA ALA A 40 5.05 -8.24 -0.46
C ALA A 40 3.85 -8.39 -1.41
N HIS A 41 2.66 -8.50 -0.82
CA HIS A 41 1.38 -8.60 -1.53
C HIS A 41 0.37 -7.57 -1.04
N TYR A 42 -0.61 -7.27 -1.89
CA TYR A 42 -1.80 -6.49 -1.56
C TYR A 42 -3.04 -7.35 -1.81
N LEU A 43 -3.76 -7.72 -0.75
CA LEU A 43 -4.90 -8.65 -0.84
C LEU A 43 -4.52 -9.99 -1.52
N GLY A 44 -3.31 -10.49 -1.26
CA GLY A 44 -2.77 -11.69 -1.92
C GLY A 44 -2.33 -11.48 -3.37
N LEU A 45 -2.48 -10.27 -3.91
CA LEU A 45 -2.10 -9.92 -5.28
C LEU A 45 -0.74 -9.24 -5.31
N ARG A 46 -0.01 -9.45 -6.39
CA ARG A 46 1.28 -8.80 -6.67
C ARG A 46 1.34 -8.40 -8.13
N ILE A 47 1.99 -7.27 -8.39
CA ILE A 47 2.26 -6.81 -9.76
C ILE A 47 3.76 -6.62 -9.95
N GLU A 48 4.27 -7.27 -10.99
CA GLU A 48 5.69 -7.20 -11.34
C GLU A 48 5.94 -6.26 -12.52
N PRO A 49 7.09 -5.57 -12.56
CA PRO A 49 7.47 -4.79 -13.72
C PRO A 49 7.78 -5.73 -14.89
N TYR A 50 7.25 -5.39 -16.07
CA TYR A 50 7.56 -6.10 -17.30
C TYR A 50 9.02 -5.95 -17.72
N GLY A 51 9.63 -4.80 -17.41
CA GLY A 51 11.01 -4.54 -17.76
C GLY A 51 11.52 -3.22 -17.19
N ARG A 52 12.57 -2.70 -17.81
CA ARG A 52 13.19 -1.43 -17.41
C ARG A 52 13.37 -0.53 -18.63
N GLN A 53 13.10 0.76 -18.46
CA GLN A 53 13.41 1.80 -19.43
C GLN A 53 14.45 2.74 -18.82
N ARG A 54 15.49 3.08 -19.59
CA ARG A 54 16.44 4.10 -19.17
C ARG A 54 15.80 5.48 -19.30
N ASP A 55 15.84 6.25 -18.23
CA ASP A 55 15.47 7.66 -18.29
C ASP A 55 16.59 8.51 -18.94
N GLN A 56 16.32 9.81 -19.12
CA GLN A 56 17.29 10.75 -19.71
C GLN A 56 18.58 10.89 -18.88
N THR A 57 18.54 10.52 -17.60
CA THR A 57 19.69 10.51 -16.68
C THR A 57 20.46 9.18 -16.71
N GLY A 58 20.05 8.23 -17.55
CA GLY A 58 20.66 6.90 -17.68
C GLY A 58 20.21 5.89 -16.64
N CYS A 59 19.36 6.28 -15.69
CA CYS A 59 18.86 5.42 -14.63
C CYS A 59 17.78 4.47 -15.19
N ALA A 60 17.95 3.17 -14.96
CA ALA A 60 16.98 2.15 -15.38
C ALA A 60 15.77 2.16 -14.43
N ARG A 61 14.62 2.62 -14.92
CA ARG A 61 13.36 2.68 -14.18
C ARG A 61 12.47 1.50 -14.54
N PRO A 62 11.79 0.88 -13.56
CA PRO A 62 10.85 -0.20 -13.83
C PRO A 62 9.65 0.31 -14.64
N VAL A 63 9.18 -0.54 -15.55
CA VAL A 63 8.07 -0.30 -16.46
C VAL A 63 7.04 -1.41 -16.31
N TYR A 64 5.77 -1.03 -16.24
CA TYR A 64 4.64 -1.92 -16.10
C TYR A 64 3.79 -1.86 -17.37
N LEU A 65 3.31 -3.00 -17.85
CA LEU A 65 2.30 -3.00 -18.91
C LEU A 65 1.01 -2.39 -18.35
N LEU A 66 0.39 -1.50 -19.12
CA LEU A 66 -0.82 -0.83 -18.67
C LEU A 66 -1.94 -1.85 -18.38
N ASP A 67 -2.07 -2.87 -19.24
CA ASP A 67 -3.08 -3.91 -19.07
C ASP A 67 -2.89 -4.70 -17.78
N ASN A 68 -1.64 -5.00 -17.39
CA ASN A 68 -1.35 -5.67 -16.12
C ASN A 68 -1.71 -4.80 -14.92
N VAL A 69 -1.50 -3.48 -14.99
CA VAL A 69 -1.90 -2.54 -13.94
C VAL A 69 -3.42 -2.50 -13.79
N LEU A 70 -4.13 -2.43 -14.92
CA LEU A 70 -5.61 -2.42 -14.92
C LEU A 70 -6.18 -3.75 -14.42
N GLU A 71 -5.57 -4.86 -14.81
CA GLU A 71 -5.97 -6.19 -14.36
C GLU A 71 -5.74 -6.36 -12.85
N PHE A 72 -4.60 -5.88 -12.33
CA PHE A 72 -4.35 -5.84 -10.90
C PHE A 72 -5.41 -5.01 -10.15
N VAL A 73 -5.81 -3.85 -10.69
CA VAL A 73 -6.89 -3.04 -10.12
C VAL A 73 -8.22 -3.80 -10.09
N ARG A 74 -8.56 -4.50 -11.18
CA ARG A 74 -9.78 -5.30 -11.28
C ARG A 74 -9.81 -6.38 -10.20
N GLN A 75 -8.74 -7.19 -10.13
CA GLN A 75 -8.59 -8.25 -9.14
C GLN A 75 -8.59 -7.71 -7.71
N ALA A 76 -7.93 -6.58 -7.46
CA ALA A 76 -7.91 -5.94 -6.16
C ALA A 76 -9.30 -5.47 -5.71
N ARG A 77 -10.12 -4.97 -6.63
CA ARG A 77 -11.51 -4.59 -6.35
C ARG A 77 -12.37 -5.81 -6.04
N GLU A 78 -12.18 -6.90 -6.77
CA GLU A 78 -12.89 -8.17 -6.53
C GLU A 78 -12.49 -8.79 -5.19
N ALA A 79 -11.20 -8.79 -4.86
CA ALA A 79 -10.70 -9.27 -3.58
C ALA A 79 -11.19 -8.40 -2.41
N ALA A 80 -11.36 -7.09 -2.61
CA ALA A 80 -11.89 -6.18 -1.60
C ALA A 80 -13.41 -6.32 -1.38
N LEU A 81 -14.16 -6.86 -2.36
CA LEU A 81 -15.59 -7.16 -2.22
C LEU A 81 -15.85 -8.36 -1.29
N HIS A 82 -14.85 -9.21 -1.06
CA HIS A 82 -14.88 -10.11 0.07
C HIS A 82 -14.59 -9.29 1.33
N PRO A 83 -15.52 -9.20 2.29
CA PRO A 83 -15.31 -8.44 3.50
C PRO A 83 -14.09 -9.05 4.20
N THR A 84 -12.95 -8.37 4.09
CA THR A 84 -11.83 -8.62 4.98
C THR A 84 -12.41 -8.29 6.34
N ASN A 85 -12.61 -9.30 7.19
CA ASN A 85 -13.11 -9.11 8.55
C ASN A 85 -12.37 -7.89 9.13
N PRO A 86 -13.09 -6.83 9.55
CA PRO A 86 -12.43 -5.64 10.04
C PRO A 86 -11.46 -6.08 11.11
N GLY A 87 -10.16 -5.89 10.86
CA GLY A 87 -9.11 -6.27 11.79
C GLY A 87 -9.48 -5.69 13.14
N HIS A 88 -9.48 -6.53 14.17
CA HIS A 88 -9.87 -6.11 15.51
C HIS A 88 -8.91 -4.99 15.94
N VAL A 89 -9.36 -3.74 15.88
CA VAL A 89 -8.56 -2.60 16.33
C VAL A 89 -8.43 -2.74 17.84
N GLN A 90 -7.22 -2.98 18.32
CA GLN A 90 -6.97 -3.04 19.76
C GLN A 90 -7.08 -1.62 20.31
N ILE A 91 -8.27 -1.28 20.80
CA ILE A 91 -8.54 -0.03 21.50
C ILE A 91 -8.04 -0.20 22.95
N PHE A 92 -7.30 0.78 23.45
CA PHE A 92 -6.89 0.83 24.85
C PHE A 92 -7.15 2.22 25.42
N GLU A 93 -7.48 2.26 26.70
CA GLU A 93 -7.73 3.52 27.42
C GLU A 93 -6.42 4.20 27.78
N VAL A 94 -6.38 5.53 27.60
CA VAL A 94 -5.27 6.39 28.00
C VAL A 94 -5.77 7.47 28.94
N GLU A 95 -5.04 7.72 30.01
CA GLU A 95 -5.29 8.83 30.94
C GLU A 95 -4.55 10.07 30.43
N ILE A 96 -5.30 11.15 30.17
CA ILE A 96 -4.77 12.41 29.61
C ILE A 96 -4.82 13.49 30.68
N ASP A 97 -3.66 14.03 31.04
CA ASP A 97 -3.55 15.20 31.91
C ASP A 97 -3.73 16.49 31.07
N THR A 98 -4.84 17.20 31.31
CA THR A 98 -5.24 18.39 30.56
C THR A 98 -4.43 19.64 30.94
N ALA A 99 -3.61 19.59 31.99
CA ALA A 99 -2.74 20.70 32.39
C ALA A 99 -1.47 20.80 31.50
N ILE A 100 -1.17 19.78 30.69
CA ILE A 100 0.06 19.71 29.90
C ILE A 100 -0.23 20.05 28.43
N VAL A 101 0.11 21.28 28.02
CA VAL A 101 0.05 21.70 26.60
C VAL A 101 1.36 21.31 25.92
N CYS A 102 1.38 20.17 25.23
CA CYS A 102 2.52 19.75 24.41
C CYS A 102 2.08 19.25 23.04
N PRO A 103 2.61 19.79 21.92
CA PRO A 103 2.09 19.50 20.58
C PRO A 103 2.33 18.06 20.13
N TRP A 104 3.46 17.45 20.52
CA TRP A 104 3.83 16.06 20.19
C TRP A 104 4.79 15.55 21.26
N ARG A 105 4.47 14.45 21.96
CA ARG A 105 5.43 13.80 22.87
C ARG A 105 5.32 12.28 22.86
N PHE A 106 6.49 11.65 22.95
CA PHE A 106 6.66 10.32 23.53
C PHE A 106 6.10 10.38 24.97
N ILE A 107 4.86 9.96 25.14
CA ILE A 107 4.26 9.78 26.46
C ILE A 107 4.39 8.30 26.76
N THR A 108 5.01 7.94 27.89
CA THR A 108 4.94 6.57 28.40
C THR A 108 3.52 6.34 28.89
N LEU A 109 2.66 5.86 27.99
CA LEU A 109 1.27 5.56 28.29
C LEU A 109 1.23 4.35 29.24
N LYS A 110 0.73 4.55 30.46
CA LYS A 110 0.44 3.44 31.37
C LYS A 110 -0.87 2.81 30.93
N THR A 111 -0.80 1.62 30.33
CA THR A 111 -1.99 0.88 29.93
C THR A 111 -2.68 0.28 31.16
N LYS A 112 -3.99 0.53 31.32
CA LYS A 112 -4.82 -0.26 32.24
C LYS A 112 -5.03 -1.65 31.63
N ARG A 113 -4.84 -2.70 32.43
CA ARG A 113 -5.20 -4.06 32.00
C ARG A 113 -6.72 -4.11 31.81
N PRO A 114 -7.23 -4.66 30.70
CA PRO A 114 -8.66 -4.84 30.51
C PRO A 114 -9.19 -5.80 31.60
N HIS A 115 -10.28 -5.42 32.25
CA HIS A 115 -11.01 -6.32 33.14
C HIS A 115 -11.58 -7.48 32.32
N ALA A 116 -11.25 -8.71 32.71
CA ALA A 116 -11.85 -9.91 32.16
C ALA A 116 -13.35 -9.90 32.48
N VAL A 117 -14.18 -9.88 31.43
CA VAL A 117 -15.61 -10.13 31.56
C VAL A 117 -15.79 -11.65 31.54
N HIS A 118 -16.25 -12.21 32.65
CA HIS A 118 -16.63 -13.62 32.79
C HIS A 118 -18.04 -13.87 32.28
#